data_AF-A0A7C1KG91-F1
#
_entry.id   AF-A0A7C1KG91-F1
#
_cell.length_a   1.000
_cell.length_b   1.000
_cell.length_c   1.000
_cell.angle_alpha   90.00
_cell.angle_beta   90.00
_cell.angle_gamma   90.00
#
_symmetry.space_group_name_H-M   'P 1'
#
loop_
_entity.id
_entity.type
_entity.pdbx_description
1 polymer ?
#
loop_
_entity_poly.entity_id
_entity_poly.type
_entity_poly.pdbx_seq_one_letter_code
_entity_poly.pdbx_strand_id
1 'polypeptide(L)'
;MERPKSGGSYGSAAFLGLEVLEEREVPSISIRIDYSLDSPANGGTGFFTTHPAARQVMEQVAYEMGQRIDARLAAISPSGNNTWTATVYHPGTGSLYSIANLRVPADTIIVYVGGRSIPGAEAGFGGYGGYSWSGSASWGQLLATRQWSGFSLWGGSIAFDSSRNWYFGLDPSALPADQL
;
A
#
# COMPACT_ATOMS: atom_id res chain seq x y z
N MET A 1 -6.58 -12.71 82.90
CA MET A 1 -7.34 -12.25 81.72
C MET A 1 -6.33 -11.71 80.73
N GLU A 2 -6.23 -12.38 79.58
CA GLU A 2 -5.12 -12.36 78.62
C GLU A 2 -4.86 -10.98 77.99
N ARG A 3 -3.59 -10.63 77.77
CA ARG A 3 -3.17 -9.55 76.87
C ARG A 3 -2.53 -10.20 75.63
N PRO A 4 -3.07 -10.03 74.41
CA PRO A 4 -2.44 -10.58 73.23
C PRO A 4 -1.30 -9.69 72.74
N LYS A 5 -0.19 -10.32 72.35
CA LYS A 5 0.85 -9.72 71.49
C LYS A 5 0.36 -9.77 70.05
N SER A 6 0.47 -8.67 69.31
CA SER A 6 0.55 -8.74 67.84
C SER A 6 1.70 -7.87 67.36
N GLY A 7 2.59 -8.48 66.60
CA GLY A 7 3.62 -7.82 65.82
C GLY A 7 3.15 -7.60 64.39
N GLY A 8 3.76 -6.65 63.70
CA GLY A 8 3.56 -6.42 62.27
C GLY A 8 4.60 -5.46 61.75
N SER A 9 5.70 -6.01 61.22
CA SER A 9 6.75 -5.30 60.49
C SER A 9 6.18 -4.66 59.22
N TYR A 10 6.35 -3.35 59.04
CA TYR A 10 5.99 -2.65 57.80
C TYR A 10 7.05 -2.93 56.73
N GLY A 11 6.75 -3.84 55.80
CA GLY A 11 7.53 -4.02 54.58
C GLY A 11 7.35 -2.81 53.66
N SER A 12 8.46 -2.19 53.27
CA SER A 12 8.50 -1.14 52.25
C SER A 12 8.24 -1.77 50.88
N ALA A 13 7.09 -1.48 50.29
CA ALA A 13 6.77 -1.95 48.94
C ALA A 13 7.42 -1.02 47.90
N ALA A 14 8.40 -1.54 47.18
CA ALA A 14 8.90 -0.91 45.97
C ALA A 14 7.80 -0.99 44.90
N PHE A 15 7.28 0.16 44.48
CA PHE A 15 6.34 0.24 43.37
C PHE A 15 7.12 0.15 42.06
N LEU A 16 6.88 -0.91 41.29
CA LEU A 16 7.27 -0.99 39.89
C LEU A 16 6.44 0.04 39.12
N GLY A 17 7.10 1.09 38.62
CA GLY A 17 6.49 2.01 37.67
C GLY A 17 6.22 1.26 36.38
N LEU A 18 4.94 1.04 36.07
CA LEU A 18 4.51 0.64 34.74
C LEU A 18 4.66 1.88 33.85
N GLU A 19 5.77 1.98 33.13
CA GLU A 19 5.85 2.92 32.01
C GLU A 19 4.73 2.54 31.04
N VAL A 20 3.79 3.47 30.83
CA VAL A 20 2.86 3.36 29.71
C VAL A 20 3.73 3.36 28.47
N LEU A 21 3.77 2.23 27.74
CA LEU A 21 4.26 2.24 26.36
C LEU A 21 3.45 3.31 25.64
N GLU A 22 4.08 4.45 25.32
CA GLU A 22 3.50 5.33 24.33
C GLU A 22 3.30 4.50 23.06
N GLU A 23 2.09 4.51 22.54
CA GLU A 23 1.82 3.96 21.22
C GLU A 23 2.65 4.79 20.23
N ARG A 24 3.78 4.25 19.77
CA ARG A 24 4.44 4.75 18.57
C ARG A 24 3.56 4.36 17.38
N GLU A 25 2.43 5.02 17.24
CA GLU A 25 1.68 5.14 15.99
C GLU A 25 2.58 5.94 15.03
N VAL A 26 3.59 5.29 14.47
CA VAL A 26 4.34 5.86 13.34
C VAL A 26 3.35 5.84 12.17
N PRO A 27 2.88 7.01 11.69
CA PRO A 27 2.05 7.05 10.50
C PRO A 27 2.80 6.32 9.38
N SER A 28 2.34 5.13 9.00
CA SER A 28 2.91 4.41 7.86
C SER A 28 1.80 4.19 6.86
N ILE A 29 2.09 4.51 5.60
CA ILE A 29 1.18 4.21 4.52
C ILE A 29 1.30 2.74 4.14
N SER A 30 0.16 2.06 4.05
CA SER A 30 0.05 0.75 3.44
C SER A 30 0.02 0.88 1.92
N ILE A 31 1.12 0.53 1.25
CA ILE A 31 1.11 0.33 -0.19
C ILE A 31 0.60 -1.08 -0.45
N ARG A 32 -0.65 -1.19 -0.91
CA ARG A 32 -1.27 -2.49 -1.21
C ARG A 32 -1.06 -2.83 -2.68
N ILE A 33 -0.26 -3.85 -2.95
CA ILE A 33 -0.08 -4.35 -4.30
C ILE A 33 -1.28 -5.21 -4.69
N ASP A 34 -1.86 -4.92 -5.86
CA ASP A 34 -3.00 -5.63 -6.42
C ASP A 34 -2.61 -6.28 -7.75
N TYR A 35 -2.58 -7.61 -7.76
CA TYR A 35 -2.21 -8.40 -8.94
C TYR A 35 -3.42 -8.81 -9.78
N SER A 36 -4.63 -8.30 -9.49
CA SER A 36 -5.83 -8.71 -10.23
C SER A 36 -5.69 -8.43 -11.72
N LEU A 37 -5.09 -7.30 -12.10
CA LEU A 37 -4.86 -6.91 -13.49
C LEU A 37 -3.63 -7.57 -14.14
N ASP A 38 -2.84 -8.34 -13.38
CA ASP A 38 -1.85 -9.26 -13.96
C ASP A 38 -2.51 -10.56 -14.42
N SER A 39 -3.65 -10.96 -13.83
CA SER A 39 -4.30 -12.23 -14.16
C SER A 39 -4.77 -12.29 -15.62
N PRO A 40 -4.57 -13.41 -16.33
CA PRO A 40 -5.17 -13.63 -17.65
C PRO A 40 -6.69 -13.48 -17.67
N ALA A 41 -7.37 -13.77 -16.56
CA ALA A 41 -8.82 -13.60 -16.44
C ALA A 41 -9.26 -12.12 -16.55
N ASN A 42 -8.37 -11.18 -16.26
CA ASN A 42 -8.60 -9.75 -16.36
C ASN A 42 -7.81 -9.11 -17.52
N GLY A 43 -7.29 -9.91 -18.45
CA GLY A 43 -6.53 -9.44 -19.62
C GLY A 43 -5.04 -9.20 -19.35
N GLY A 44 -4.52 -9.62 -18.20
CA GLY A 44 -3.09 -9.60 -17.92
C GLY A 44 -2.33 -10.81 -18.49
N THR A 45 -1.01 -10.81 -18.32
CA THR A 45 -0.14 -11.89 -18.86
C THR A 45 0.13 -13.01 -17.86
N GLY A 46 -0.16 -12.79 -16.58
CA GLY A 46 0.17 -13.70 -15.48
C GLY A 46 1.64 -13.64 -15.08
N PHE A 47 2.35 -12.54 -15.35
CA PHE A 47 3.79 -12.39 -15.09
C PHE A 47 4.15 -12.67 -13.63
N PHE A 48 3.41 -12.14 -12.68
CA PHE A 48 3.66 -12.37 -11.25
C PHE A 48 3.14 -13.73 -10.77
N THR A 49 2.25 -14.36 -11.54
CA THR A 49 1.86 -15.76 -11.30
C THR A 49 2.97 -16.72 -11.72
N THR A 50 3.66 -16.44 -12.83
CA THR A 50 4.76 -17.27 -13.33
C THR A 50 6.10 -16.95 -12.65
N HIS A 51 6.23 -15.78 -12.02
CA HIS A 51 7.42 -15.35 -11.26
C HIS A 51 7.07 -15.05 -9.79
N PRO A 52 6.85 -16.07 -8.94
CA PRO A 52 6.49 -15.86 -7.54
C PRO A 52 7.56 -15.10 -6.73
N ALA A 53 8.84 -15.21 -7.11
CA ALA A 53 9.92 -14.40 -6.51
C ALA A 53 9.75 -12.90 -6.78
N ALA A 54 9.28 -12.52 -7.97
CA ALA A 54 8.98 -11.12 -8.30
C ALA A 54 7.88 -10.55 -7.40
N ARG A 55 6.86 -11.37 -7.10
CA ARG A 55 5.79 -11.01 -6.17
C ARG A 55 6.34 -10.74 -4.78
N GLN A 56 7.19 -11.62 -4.26
CA GLN A 56 7.82 -11.43 -2.95
C GLN A 56 8.63 -10.12 -2.88
N VAL A 57 9.41 -9.82 -3.93
CA VAL A 57 10.19 -8.58 -4.02
C VAL A 57 9.26 -7.37 -4.03
N MET A 58 8.18 -7.40 -4.81
CA MET A 58 7.21 -6.30 -4.85
C MET A 58 6.53 -6.05 -3.50
N GLU A 59 6.16 -7.10 -2.76
CA GLU A 59 5.63 -6.93 -1.40
C GLU A 59 6.67 -6.31 -0.46
N GLN A 60 7.93 -6.73 -0.55
CA GLN A 60 9.01 -6.16 0.26
C GLN A 60 9.23 -4.68 -0.05
N VAL A 61 9.26 -4.31 -1.34
CA VAL A 61 9.37 -2.92 -1.79
C VAL A 61 8.19 -2.10 -1.28
N ALA A 62 6.96 -2.63 -1.38
CA ALA A 62 5.75 -1.96 -0.92
C ALA A 62 5.79 -1.70 0.59
N TYR A 63 6.24 -2.69 1.37
CA TYR A 63 6.45 -2.56 2.81
C TYR A 63 7.48 -1.46 3.11
N GLU A 64 8.68 -1.56 2.56
CA GLU A 64 9.78 -0.62 2.83
C GLU A 64 9.45 0.82 2.43
N MET A 65 8.81 1.01 1.28
CA MET A 65 8.41 2.34 0.82
C MET A 65 7.25 2.90 1.66
N GLY A 66 6.30 2.05 2.04
CA GLY A 66 5.21 2.44 2.94
C GLY A 66 5.68 2.96 4.29
N GLN A 67 6.75 2.37 4.85
CA GLN A 67 7.38 2.83 6.09
C GLN A 67 8.06 4.21 5.99
N ARG A 68 8.32 4.70 4.76
CA ARG A 68 9.02 5.97 4.53
C ARG A 68 8.07 7.14 4.27
N ILE A 69 6.78 6.87 4.10
CA ILE A 69 5.78 7.89 3.81
C ILE A 69 5.10 8.31 5.11
N ASP A 70 5.45 9.51 5.58
CA ASP A 70 4.78 10.16 6.70
C ASP A 70 3.55 10.93 6.18
N ALA A 71 2.42 10.23 6.14
CA ALA A 71 1.13 10.81 5.78
C ALA A 71 -0.01 10.13 6.54
N ARG A 72 -1.10 10.87 6.72
CA ARG A 72 -2.38 10.35 7.20
C ARG A 72 -3.45 10.60 6.16
N LEU A 73 -4.01 9.54 5.61
CA LEU A 73 -4.95 9.59 4.50
C LEU A 73 -6.31 9.05 4.94
N ALA A 74 -7.35 9.87 4.83
CA ALA A 74 -8.72 9.39 5.02
C ALA A 74 -9.08 8.30 4.01
N ALA A 75 -9.99 7.41 4.40
CA ALA A 75 -10.55 6.40 3.51
C ALA A 75 -11.39 7.03 2.39
N ILE A 76 -11.38 6.43 1.21
CA ILE A 76 -12.32 6.72 0.13
C ILE A 76 -13.40 5.63 0.15
N SER A 77 -14.59 6.00 0.60
CA SER A 77 -15.70 5.07 0.80
C SER A 77 -16.99 5.65 0.20
N PRO A 78 -17.30 5.36 -1.08
CA PRO A 78 -18.51 5.85 -1.72
C PRO A 78 -19.77 5.39 -0.99
N SER A 79 -20.74 6.30 -0.84
CA SER A 79 -22.02 6.08 -0.18
C SER A 79 -23.07 7.11 -0.63
N GLY A 80 -24.35 6.76 -0.52
CA GLY A 80 -25.46 7.62 -0.97
C GLY A 80 -25.29 8.02 -2.44
N ASN A 81 -25.37 9.33 -2.72
CA ASN A 81 -25.23 9.88 -4.07
C ASN A 81 -23.77 10.17 -4.48
N ASN A 82 -22.79 9.88 -3.61
CA ASN A 82 -21.38 10.09 -3.91
C ASN A 82 -20.83 8.91 -4.69
N THR A 83 -20.38 9.17 -5.92
CA THR A 83 -19.80 8.17 -6.81
C THR A 83 -18.48 8.65 -7.39
N TRP A 84 -17.66 7.69 -7.81
CA TRP A 84 -16.43 7.99 -8.55
C TRP A 84 -16.01 6.80 -9.40
N THR A 85 -15.16 7.09 -10.38
CA THR A 85 -14.49 6.09 -11.20
C THR A 85 -13.01 6.35 -11.10
N ALA A 86 -12.27 5.37 -10.58
CA ALA A 86 -10.82 5.38 -10.58
C ALA A 86 -10.32 4.93 -11.96
N THR A 87 -9.24 5.50 -12.47
CA THR A 87 -8.67 5.12 -13.78
C THR A 87 -7.16 4.87 -13.68
N VAL A 88 -6.69 3.80 -14.34
CA VAL A 88 -5.26 3.46 -14.42
C VAL A 88 -4.92 2.94 -15.81
N TYR A 89 -3.65 2.96 -16.20
CA TYR A 89 -3.21 2.14 -17.32
C TYR A 89 -3.12 0.69 -16.87
N HIS A 90 -3.82 -0.19 -17.56
CA HIS A 90 -3.84 -1.63 -17.28
C HIS A 90 -2.43 -2.20 -17.46
N PRO A 91 -1.79 -2.77 -16.42
CA PRO A 91 -0.39 -3.13 -16.49
C PRO A 91 -0.11 -4.27 -17.50
N GLY A 92 -1.09 -5.14 -17.74
CA GLY A 92 -0.99 -6.23 -18.72
C GLY A 92 -1.32 -5.87 -20.17
N THR A 93 -1.97 -4.73 -20.46
CA THR A 93 -2.42 -4.39 -21.84
C THR A 93 -1.98 -3.00 -22.29
N GLY A 94 -1.68 -2.09 -21.36
CA GLY A 94 -1.36 -0.68 -21.66
C GLY A 94 -2.58 0.20 -21.94
N SER A 95 -3.79 -0.37 -22.00
CA SER A 95 -5.03 0.38 -22.21
C SER A 95 -5.51 1.05 -20.93
N LEU A 96 -6.28 2.14 -21.05
CA LEU A 96 -6.92 2.75 -19.89
C LEU A 96 -8.00 1.82 -19.32
N TYR A 97 -7.97 1.59 -18.01
CA TYR A 97 -8.89 0.75 -17.26
C TYR A 97 -9.63 1.56 -16.20
N SER A 98 -10.92 1.29 -16.02
CA SER A 98 -11.81 2.04 -15.14
C SER A 98 -12.38 1.15 -14.04
N ILE A 99 -12.35 1.62 -12.80
CA ILE A 99 -12.86 0.91 -11.63
C ILE A 99 -13.94 1.77 -10.98
N ALA A 100 -15.19 1.32 -11.13
CA ALA A 100 -16.33 2.03 -10.57
C ALA A 100 -16.38 1.88 -9.04
N ASN A 101 -16.56 2.99 -8.34
CA ASN A 101 -16.75 3.06 -6.89
C ASN A 101 -15.74 2.25 -6.08
N LEU A 102 -14.46 2.32 -6.48
CA LEU A 102 -13.37 1.71 -5.73
C LEU A 102 -13.43 2.17 -4.26
N ARG A 103 -13.21 1.24 -3.34
CA ARG A 103 -13.07 1.54 -1.91
C ARG A 103 -11.59 1.50 -1.56
N VAL A 104 -11.07 2.60 -1.03
CA VAL A 104 -9.68 2.70 -0.59
C VAL A 104 -9.68 2.88 0.93
N PRO A 105 -9.10 1.94 1.71
CA PRO A 105 -9.00 2.10 3.15
C PRO A 105 -8.20 3.35 3.55
N ALA A 106 -8.32 3.76 4.81
CA ALA A 106 -7.46 4.80 5.37
C ALA A 106 -5.99 4.38 5.26
N ASP A 107 -5.10 5.37 5.16
CA ASP A 107 -3.64 5.17 5.11
C ASP A 107 -3.18 4.14 4.05
N THR A 108 -3.94 4.01 2.95
CA THR A 108 -3.68 2.99 1.92
C THR A 108 -3.56 3.60 0.54
N ILE A 109 -2.57 3.16 -0.22
CA ILE A 109 -2.40 3.42 -1.66
C ILE A 109 -2.49 2.07 -2.38
N ILE A 110 -3.38 1.93 -3.35
CA ILE A 110 -3.54 0.69 -4.13
C ILE A 110 -2.71 0.77 -5.41
N VAL A 111 -1.78 -0.15 -5.62
CA VAL A 111 -0.95 -0.19 -6.83
C VAL A 111 -1.24 -1.46 -7.60
N TYR A 112 -1.83 -1.31 -8.78
CA TYR A 112 -2.05 -2.43 -9.70
C TYR A 112 -0.77 -2.75 -10.44
N VAL A 113 -0.30 -4.00 -10.34
CA VAL A 113 0.95 -4.41 -10.99
C VAL A 113 0.71 -5.54 -11.97
N GLY A 114 1.57 -5.63 -12.97
CA GLY A 114 1.55 -6.70 -13.95
C GLY A 114 2.72 -6.60 -14.91
N GLY A 115 2.86 -7.60 -15.77
CA GLY A 115 3.84 -7.61 -16.85
C GLY A 115 3.18 -7.55 -18.23
N ARG A 116 3.84 -6.92 -19.20
CA ARG A 116 3.52 -7.06 -20.63
C ARG A 116 4.77 -6.80 -21.46
N SER A 117 4.78 -7.23 -22.72
CA SER A 117 5.86 -6.82 -23.63
C SER A 117 5.77 -5.31 -23.87
N ILE A 118 6.89 -4.62 -23.61
CA ILE A 118 7.02 -3.18 -23.86
C ILE A 118 8.01 -2.98 -25.01
N PRO A 119 7.60 -2.39 -26.14
CA PRO A 119 8.52 -2.11 -27.22
C PRO A 119 9.49 -0.98 -26.81
N GLY A 120 10.73 -1.06 -27.26
CA GLY A 120 11.73 -0.01 -27.04
C GLY A 120 12.73 -0.35 -25.93
N ALA A 121 13.28 0.69 -25.31
CA ALA A 121 14.34 0.57 -24.31
C ALA A 121 13.80 0.59 -22.87
N GLU A 122 12.55 0.98 -22.70
CA GLU A 122 11.88 1.13 -21.42
C GLU A 122 11.68 -0.24 -20.76
N ALA A 123 12.24 -0.40 -19.56
CA ALA A 123 12.04 -1.61 -18.77
C ALA A 123 10.64 -1.64 -18.11
N GLY A 124 9.97 -0.50 -17.96
CA GLY A 124 8.65 -0.47 -17.36
C GLY A 124 8.00 0.90 -17.42
N PHE A 125 6.71 0.93 -17.09
CA PHE A 125 5.93 2.16 -16.95
C PHE A 125 5.27 2.19 -15.58
N GLY A 126 5.41 3.29 -14.86
CA GLY A 126 4.69 3.54 -13.61
C GLY A 126 3.93 4.86 -13.71
N GLY A 127 2.80 4.96 -13.01
CA GLY A 127 2.01 6.19 -12.97
C GLY A 127 0.95 6.20 -11.89
N TYR A 128 0.55 7.42 -11.49
CA TYR A 128 -0.59 7.61 -10.60
C TYR A 128 -1.91 7.37 -11.34
N GLY A 129 -2.94 7.02 -10.57
CA GLY A 129 -4.28 6.83 -11.08
C GLY A 129 -5.03 8.15 -11.26
N GLY A 130 -5.81 8.24 -12.33
CA GLY A 130 -6.78 9.32 -12.54
C GLY A 130 -8.10 9.02 -11.83
N TYR A 131 -9.02 9.98 -11.88
CA TYR A 131 -10.39 9.77 -11.42
C TYR A 131 -11.38 10.77 -12.04
N SER A 132 -12.64 10.40 -12.06
CA SER A 132 -13.80 11.28 -12.25
C SER A 132 -14.81 11.05 -11.14
N TRP A 133 -15.60 12.04 -10.75
CA TRP A 133 -16.53 11.91 -9.62
C TRP A 133 -17.80 12.73 -9.78
N SER A 134 -18.84 12.34 -9.03
CA SER A 134 -20.10 13.06 -8.86
C SER A 134 -20.54 12.97 -7.41
N GLY A 135 -21.16 14.02 -6.88
CA GLY A 135 -21.63 14.07 -5.49
C GLY A 135 -21.48 15.45 -4.86
N SER A 136 -21.31 15.49 -3.54
CA SER A 136 -21.14 16.74 -2.79
C SER A 136 -19.77 17.39 -3.02
N ALA A 137 -19.66 18.70 -2.75
CA ALA A 137 -18.37 19.39 -2.74
C ALA A 137 -17.38 18.78 -1.73
N SER A 138 -17.88 18.34 -0.57
CA SER A 138 -17.07 17.64 0.44
C SER A 138 -16.53 16.30 -0.05
N TRP A 139 -17.28 15.59 -0.90
CA TRP A 139 -16.82 14.36 -1.55
C TRP A 139 -15.70 14.63 -2.55
N GLY A 140 -15.84 15.66 -3.38
CA GLY A 140 -14.77 16.10 -4.28
C GLY A 140 -13.48 16.47 -3.54
N GLN A 141 -13.60 17.20 -2.43
CA GLN A 141 -12.46 17.56 -1.58
C GLN A 141 -11.80 16.32 -0.95
N LEU A 142 -12.61 15.36 -0.49
CA LEU A 142 -12.11 14.09 0.05
C LEU A 142 -11.32 13.32 -1.01
N LEU A 143 -11.80 13.24 -2.25
CA LEU A 143 -11.07 12.56 -3.33
C LEU A 143 -9.76 13.27 -3.70
N ALA A 144 -9.76 14.60 -3.73
CA ALA A 144 -8.58 15.38 -4.12
C ALA A 144 -7.46 15.37 -3.07
N THR A 145 -7.83 15.38 -1.78
CA THR A 145 -6.87 15.61 -0.69
C THR A 145 -6.78 14.48 0.32
N ARG A 146 -7.81 13.63 0.42
CA ARG A 146 -7.93 12.60 1.46
C ARG A 146 -7.71 13.15 2.88
N GLN A 147 -8.15 14.38 3.12
CA GLN A 147 -7.94 15.13 4.38
C GLN A 147 -6.45 15.37 4.75
N TRP A 148 -5.54 15.15 3.80
CA TRP A 148 -4.13 15.49 3.94
C TRP A 148 -3.86 16.93 3.47
N SER A 149 -2.69 17.46 3.85
CA SER A 149 -2.23 18.75 3.33
C SER A 149 -1.84 18.63 1.86
N GLY A 150 -2.69 19.17 0.98
CA GLY A 150 -2.46 19.18 -0.47
C GLY A 150 -3.05 17.98 -1.22
N PHE A 151 -2.51 17.73 -2.41
CA PHE A 151 -2.96 16.64 -3.27
C PHE A 151 -2.61 15.28 -2.69
N SER A 152 -3.51 14.31 -2.84
CA SER A 152 -3.31 12.93 -2.39
C SER A 152 -3.63 11.91 -3.48
N LEU A 153 -3.02 10.73 -3.35
CA LEU A 153 -3.19 9.60 -4.25
C LEU A 153 -4.15 8.59 -3.66
N TRP A 154 -5.04 8.07 -4.51
CA TRP A 154 -5.79 6.85 -4.20
C TRP A 154 -4.97 5.59 -4.54
N GLY A 155 -4.14 5.69 -5.58
CA GLY A 155 -3.46 4.54 -6.17
C GLY A 155 -2.83 4.83 -7.54
N GLY A 156 -2.48 3.77 -8.25
CA GLY A 156 -1.85 3.83 -9.57
C GLY A 156 -1.57 2.45 -10.14
N SER A 157 -0.69 2.38 -11.13
CA SER A 157 -0.23 1.12 -11.69
C SER A 157 1.23 1.13 -12.11
N ILE A 158 1.82 -0.08 -12.14
CA ILE A 158 3.17 -0.34 -12.62
C ILE A 158 3.13 -1.53 -13.58
N ALA A 159 3.63 -1.33 -14.79
CA ALA A 159 3.84 -2.37 -15.80
C ALA A 159 5.34 -2.65 -15.94
N PHE A 160 5.71 -3.91 -15.81
CA PHE A 160 7.07 -4.39 -16.09
C PHE A 160 7.14 -4.96 -17.51
N ASP A 161 8.24 -4.71 -18.21
CA ASP A 161 8.51 -5.34 -19.50
C ASP A 161 8.78 -6.83 -19.27
N SER A 162 7.82 -7.66 -19.66
CA SER A 162 7.90 -9.11 -19.47
C SER A 162 8.92 -9.78 -20.40
N SER A 163 9.54 -9.04 -21.32
CA SER A 163 10.61 -9.52 -22.20
C SER A 163 12.02 -9.27 -21.66
N ARG A 164 12.16 -8.57 -20.53
CA ARG A 164 13.44 -8.34 -19.87
C ARG A 164 13.80 -9.47 -18.90
N ASN A 165 15.10 -9.69 -18.76
CA ASN A 165 15.66 -10.58 -17.76
C ASN A 165 15.78 -9.81 -16.45
N TRP A 166 14.77 -9.91 -15.59
CA TRP A 166 14.74 -9.21 -14.31
C TRP A 166 15.44 -9.99 -13.20
N TYR A 167 16.10 -9.26 -12.31
CA TYR A 167 16.58 -9.77 -11.04
C TYR A 167 15.47 -9.67 -9.99
N PHE A 168 15.15 -10.81 -9.37
CA PHE A 168 14.13 -10.91 -8.31
C PHE A 168 14.74 -11.27 -6.96
N GLY A 169 16.03 -11.00 -6.74
CA GLY A 169 16.64 -11.13 -5.43
C GLY A 169 16.51 -9.85 -4.60
N LEU A 170 16.61 -10.00 -3.28
CA LEU A 170 16.58 -8.88 -2.35
C LEU A 170 17.98 -8.31 -2.05
N ASP A 171 19.03 -8.94 -2.56
CA ASP A 171 20.42 -8.51 -2.38
C ASP A 171 20.96 -7.94 -3.70
N PRO A 172 21.06 -6.61 -3.84
CA PRO A 172 21.59 -5.99 -5.05
C PRO A 172 23.02 -6.42 -5.39
N SER A 173 23.80 -6.89 -4.40
CA SER A 173 25.17 -7.34 -4.64
C SER A 173 25.25 -8.68 -5.38
N ALA A 174 24.13 -9.41 -5.43
CA ALA A 174 24.01 -10.66 -6.17
C ALA A 174 23.39 -10.48 -7.58
N LEU A 175 23.27 -9.23 -8.07
CA LEU A 175 22.79 -8.92 -9.42
C LEU A 175 23.74 -9.45 -10.51
N PRO A 176 23.30 -10.38 -11.38
CA PRO A 176 24.09 -10.85 -12.52
C PRO A 176 24.19 -9.79 -13.63
N ALA A 177 25.25 -9.88 -14.44
CA ALA A 177 25.52 -8.90 -15.52
C ALA A 177 24.48 -8.92 -16.66
N ASP A 178 23.70 -9.99 -16.79
CA ASP A 178 22.66 -10.16 -17.80
C ASP A 178 21.24 -9.85 -17.29
N GLN A 179 21.12 -9.35 -16.06
CA GLN A 179 19.85 -9.01 -15.42
C GLN A 179 19.73 -7.53 -15.09
N LEU A 180 18.47 -7.07 -14.99
CA LEU A 180 18.07 -5.73 -14.55
C LEU A 180 17.52 -5.75 -13.12
#